data_AF-A0A7C4Q2R5-F1
#
_entry.id   AF-A0A7C4Q2R5-F1
#
_cell.length_a   1.000
_cell.length_b   1.000
_cell.length_c   1.000
_cell.angle_alpha   90.00
_cell.angle_beta   90.00
_cell.angle_gamma   90.00
#
_symmetry.space_group_name_H-M   'P 1'
#
loop_
_entity.id
_entity.type
_entity.pdbx_description
1 polymer ?
#
loop_
_entity_poly.entity_id
_entity_poly.type
_entity_poly.pdbx_seq_one_letter_code
_entity_poly.pdbx_strand_id
1 'polypeptide(L)'
;MAYLTKCKTCGSEISSEAKECAICGQPDPNSYFIVSVVYGDSNCIEVIKFKEYRDKILLKNRIGKLFVKFYYMFSPSISKWLKNKKFLIKFLKRILNFIYKKILVN
;
A
#
# COMPACT_ATOMS: atom_id res chain seq x y z
N MET A 1 5.35 -8.07 16.54
CA MET A 1 4.70 -7.81 17.83
C MET A 1 3.57 -6.85 17.56
N ALA A 2 2.33 -7.34 17.68
CA ALA A 2 1.14 -6.51 17.54
C ALA A 2 1.16 -5.40 18.59
N TYR A 3 0.94 -4.16 18.18
CA TYR A 3 0.71 -3.05 19.09
C TYR A 3 -0.52 -2.27 18.63
N LEU A 4 -1.18 -1.56 19.56
CA LEU A 4 -2.34 -0.76 19.22
C LEU A 4 -1.89 0.56 18.59
N THR A 5 -2.44 0.86 17.41
CA THR A 5 -2.26 2.14 16.71
C THR A 5 -3.61 2.81 16.49
N LYS A 6 -3.64 4.14 16.37
CA LYS A 6 -4.88 4.88 16.12
C LYS A 6 -5.16 4.99 14.63
N CYS A 7 -6.40 4.71 14.25
CA CYS A 7 -6.86 4.96 12.89
C CYS A 7 -6.78 6.47 12.58
N LYS A 8 -6.02 6.84 11.55
CA LYS A 8 -5.86 8.24 11.14
C LYS A 8 -7.14 8.89 10.59
N THR A 9 -8.18 8.08 10.31
CA THR A 9 -9.44 8.56 9.71
C THR A 9 -10.56 8.68 10.74
N CYS A 10 -10.79 7.66 11.58
CA CYS A 10 -11.87 7.68 12.58
C CYS A 10 -11.40 7.76 14.04
N GLY A 11 -10.09 7.70 14.29
CA GLY A 11 -9.51 7.79 15.64
C GLY A 11 -9.61 6.52 16.49
N SER A 12 -10.25 5.45 16.01
CA SER A 12 -10.40 4.21 16.77
C SER A 12 -9.07 3.48 16.97
N GLU A 13 -8.94 2.77 18.09
CA GLU A 13 -7.81 1.88 18.35
C GLU A 13 -7.89 0.63 17.48
N ILE A 14 -6.83 0.34 16.74
CA ILE A 14 -6.71 -0.80 15.83
C ILE A 14 -5.39 -1.53 16.09
N SER A 15 -5.39 -2.85 15.92
CA SER A 15 -4.15 -3.63 15.95
C SER A 15 -3.27 -3.26 14.76
N SER A 16 -1.97 -3.09 14.99
CA SER A 16 -0.96 -2.82 13.95
C SER A 16 -0.86 -3.92 12.88
N GLU A 17 -1.45 -5.08 13.13
CA GLU A 17 -1.50 -6.23 12.22
C GLU A 17 -2.84 -6.35 11.48
N ALA A 18 -3.83 -5.52 11.83
CA ALA A 18 -5.12 -5.51 11.14
C ALA A 18 -4.95 -4.98 9.71
N LYS A 19 -5.52 -5.69 8.73
CA LYS A 19 -5.49 -5.27 7.31
C LYS A 19 -6.39 -4.07 7.01
N GLU A 20 -7.40 -3.88 7.85
CA GLU A 20 -8.35 -2.78 7.77
C GLU A 20 -8.93 -2.48 9.15
N CYS A 21 -9.38 -1.24 9.31
CA CYS A 21 -10.05 -0.79 10.51
C CYS A 21 -11.44 -1.44 10.61
N ALA A 22 -11.69 -2.18 11.68
CA ALA A 22 -12.97 -2.84 11.93
C ALA A 22 -14.16 -1.89 12.11
N ILE A 23 -13.91 -0.62 12.44
CA ILE A 23 -14.96 0.40 12.68
C ILE A 23 -15.40 1.07 11.39
N CYS A 24 -14.44 1.51 10.55
CA CYS A 24 -14.75 2.33 9.37
C CYS A 24 -14.33 1.71 8.03
N GLY A 25 -13.81 0.47 8.05
CA GLY A 25 -13.34 -0.24 6.86
C GLY A 25 -12.14 0.43 6.17
N GLN A 26 -11.49 1.40 6.81
CA GLN A 26 -10.31 2.03 6.21
C GLN A 26 -9.16 1.03 6.24
N PRO A 27 -8.56 0.71 5.07
CA PRO A 27 -7.42 -0.18 5.03
C PRO A 27 -6.28 0.41 5.85
N ASP A 28 -5.51 -0.45 6.50
CA ASP A 28 -4.42 0.01 7.35
C ASP A 28 -3.44 0.87 6.52
N PRO A 29 -2.95 2.01 7.04
CA PRO A 29 -1.99 2.83 6.32
C PRO A 29 -0.65 2.11 6.06
N ASN A 30 -0.41 0.93 6.60
CA ASN A 30 0.70 0.06 6.24
C ASN A 30 0.31 -1.08 5.29
N SER A 31 -0.94 -1.14 4.84
CA SER A 31 -1.35 -2.14 3.86
C SER A 31 -0.77 -1.79 2.48
N TYR A 32 0.02 -2.70 1.91
CA TYR A 32 0.59 -2.55 0.57
C TYR A 32 0.11 -3.64 -0.37
N PHE A 33 -1.21 -3.86 -0.44
CA PHE A 33 -1.81 -5.04 -1.07
C PHE A 33 -1.33 -5.39 -2.50
N ILE A 34 -1.00 -4.40 -3.34
CA ILE A 34 -0.44 -4.69 -4.68
C ILE A 34 1.07 -4.86 -4.63
N VAL A 35 1.81 -3.97 -3.95
CA VAL A 35 3.28 -4.02 -3.88
C VAL A 35 3.74 -5.28 -3.14
N SER A 36 3.13 -5.62 -2.01
CA SER A 36 3.46 -6.83 -1.24
C SER A 36 3.16 -8.12 -2.02
N VAL A 37 2.09 -8.15 -2.80
CA VAL A 37 1.77 -9.30 -3.67
C VAL A 37 2.73 -9.39 -4.86
N VAL A 38 3.17 -8.24 -5.39
CA VAL A 38 4.07 -8.18 -6.54
C VAL A 38 5.51 -8.53 -6.17
N TYR A 39 6.00 -8.03 -5.03
CA TYR A 39 7.34 -8.34 -4.52
C TYR A 39 7.38 -9.66 -3.75
N GLY A 40 6.25 -10.13 -3.23
CA GLY A 40 6.13 -11.38 -2.47
C GLY A 40 6.47 -11.23 -0.98
N ASP A 41 7.00 -10.09 -0.57
CA ASP A 41 7.38 -9.78 0.80
C ASP A 41 7.04 -8.30 1.08
N SER A 42 6.48 -8.07 2.26
CA SER A 42 6.00 -6.75 2.72
C SER A 42 7.11 -5.94 3.40
N ASN A 43 8.24 -6.57 3.75
CA ASN A 43 9.35 -5.97 4.48
C ASN A 43 10.56 -5.66 3.60
N CYS A 44 10.47 -5.82 2.28
CA CYS A 44 11.56 -5.46 1.38
C CYS A 44 11.79 -3.93 1.33
N ILE A 45 13.03 -3.55 1.04
CA ILE A 45 13.50 -2.16 0.93
C ILE A 45 12.67 -1.38 -0.09
N GLU A 46 12.26 -2.02 -1.18
CA GLU A 46 11.41 -1.43 -2.22
C GLU A 46 10.06 -1.00 -1.65
N VAL A 47 9.43 -1.85 -0.84
CA VAL A 47 8.14 -1.55 -0.18
C VAL A 47 8.29 -0.36 0.77
N ILE A 48 9.38 -0.33 1.53
CA ILE A 48 9.70 0.77 2.44
C ILE A 48 9.89 2.08 1.67
N LYS A 49 10.57 2.06 0.52
CA LYS A 49 10.74 3.25 -0.31
C LYS A 49 9.43 3.74 -0.91
N PHE A 50 8.56 2.84 -1.36
CA PHE A 50 7.21 3.20 -1.78
C PHE A 50 6.39 3.81 -0.64
N LYS A 51 6.58 3.33 0.60
CA LYS A 51 5.98 3.92 1.79
C LYS A 51 6.45 5.35 2.02
N GLU A 52 7.76 5.57 1.99
CA GLU A 52 8.33 6.91 2.13
C GLU A 52 7.83 7.85 1.04
N TYR A 53 7.80 7.40 -0.22
CA TYR A 53 7.31 8.21 -1.35
C TYR A 53 5.84 8.58 -1.16
N ARG A 54 5.00 7.63 -0.74
CA ARG A 54 3.59 7.90 -0.44
C ARG A 54 3.45 8.96 0.65
N ASP A 55 4.16 8.80 1.75
CA ASP A 55 4.00 9.68 2.90
C ASP A 55 4.60 11.07 2.65
N LYS A 56 5.74 11.15 1.96
CA LYS A 56 6.47 12.40 1.69
C LYS A 56 5.93 13.18 0.49
N ILE A 57 5.38 12.51 -0.53
CA ILE A 57 4.94 13.14 -1.79
C ILE A 57 3.43 13.04 -2.00
N LEU A 58 2.86 11.82 -1.99
CA LEU A 58 1.43 11.64 -2.29
C LEU A 58 0.53 12.24 -1.21
N LEU A 59 0.84 12.05 0.07
CA LEU A 59 0.01 12.56 1.17
C LEU A 59 0.17 14.07 1.41
N LYS A 60 1.21 14.72 0.88
CA LYS A 60 1.36 16.17 0.99
C LYS A 60 0.40 16.94 0.07
N ASN A 61 -0.03 16.32 -1.04
CA ASN A 61 -0.89 16.97 -2.03
C ASN A 61 -2.32 16.41 -1.99
N ARG A 62 -3.33 17.26 -2.19
CA ARG A 62 -4.76 16.85 -2.20
C ARG A 62 -5.05 15.77 -3.26
N ILE A 63 -4.44 15.89 -4.43
CA ILE A 63 -4.55 14.92 -5.53
C ILE A 63 -3.98 13.56 -5.10
N GLY A 64 -2.79 13.56 -4.48
CA GLY A 64 -2.17 12.32 -4.03
C GLY A 64 -2.94 11.64 -2.90
N LYS A 65 -3.57 12.39 -1.99
CA LYS A 65 -4.50 11.83 -1.00
C LYS A 65 -5.69 11.14 -1.66
N LEU A 66 -6.28 11.75 -2.69
CA LEU A 66 -7.40 11.15 -3.43
C LEU A 66 -6.95 9.88 -4.17
N PHE A 67 -5.78 9.91 -4.82
CA PHE A 67 -5.18 8.75 -5.48
C PHE A 67 -4.96 7.60 -4.50
N VAL A 68 -4.38 7.88 -3.32
CA VAL A 68 -4.15 6.88 -2.27
C VAL A 68 -5.49 6.28 -1.80
N LYS A 69 -6.52 7.10 -1.61
CA LYS A 69 -7.86 6.61 -1.21
C LYS A 69 -8.48 5.70 -2.27
N PHE A 70 -8.43 6.08 -3.55
CA PHE A 70 -8.89 5.22 -4.64
C PHE A 70 -8.09 3.93 -4.74
N TYR A 71 -6.75 4.03 -4.68
CA TYR A 71 -5.87 2.87 -4.67
C TYR A 71 -6.32 1.89 -3.58
N TYR A 72 -6.50 2.37 -2.35
CA TYR A 72 -6.92 1.56 -1.22
C TYR A 72 -8.31 0.94 -1.34
N MET A 73 -9.25 1.63 -1.99
CA MET A 73 -10.59 1.11 -2.24
C MET A 73 -10.60 -0.02 -3.29
N PHE A 74 -9.78 0.09 -4.33
CA PHE A 74 -9.71 -0.90 -5.40
C PHE A 74 -8.68 -2.02 -5.14
N SER A 75 -7.65 -1.75 -4.35
CA SER A 75 -6.52 -2.66 -4.09
C SER A 75 -6.94 -4.05 -3.59
N PRO A 76 -7.85 -4.23 -2.61
CA PRO A 76 -8.20 -5.56 -2.11
C PRO A 76 -8.86 -6.43 -3.20
N SER A 77 -9.78 -5.86 -3.99
CA SER A 77 -10.43 -6.55 -5.10
C SER A 77 -9.44 -6.91 -6.20
N ILE A 78 -8.57 -5.96 -6.58
CA ILE A 78 -7.52 -6.19 -7.59
C ILE A 78 -6.54 -7.26 -7.09
N SER A 79 -6.06 -7.16 -5.85
CA SER A 79 -5.07 -8.08 -5.26
C SER A 79 -5.59 -9.51 -5.22
N LYS A 80 -6.86 -9.73 -4.84
CA LYS A 80 -7.50 -11.06 -4.87
C LYS A 80 -7.56 -11.62 -6.29
N TRP A 81 -7.89 -10.79 -7.27
CA TRP A 81 -7.90 -11.18 -8.68
C TRP A 81 -6.47 -11.44 -9.23
N LEU A 82 -5.49 -10.67 -8.75
CA LEU A 82 -4.09 -10.73 -9.19
C LEU A 82 -3.38 -12.00 -8.73
N LYS A 83 -3.73 -12.55 -7.56
CA LYS A 83 -3.12 -13.77 -6.99
C LYS A 83 -3.11 -14.96 -7.96
N ASN A 84 -4.14 -15.08 -8.80
CA ASN A 84 -4.27 -16.17 -9.77
C ASN A 84 -3.63 -15.85 -11.13
N LYS A 85 -3.09 -14.64 -11.35
CA LYS A 85 -2.58 -14.16 -12.64
C LYS A 85 -1.08 -13.84 -12.55
N LYS A 86 -0.23 -14.87 -12.55
CA LYS A 86 1.25 -14.75 -12.48
C LYS A 86 1.85 -13.84 -13.57
N PHE A 87 1.28 -13.84 -14.78
CA PHE A 87 1.74 -12.97 -15.87
C PHE A 87 1.55 -11.48 -15.53
N LEU A 88 0.39 -11.12 -14.99
CA LEU A 88 0.07 -9.76 -14.58
C LEU A 88 0.97 -9.30 -13.43
N ILE A 89 1.21 -10.17 -12.43
CA ILE A 89 2.17 -9.90 -11.35
C ILE A 89 3.55 -9.57 -11.92
N LYS A 90 4.03 -10.34 -12.90
CA LYS A 90 5.34 -10.10 -13.54
C LYS A 90 5.38 -8.78 -14.30
N PHE A 91 4.28 -8.43 -14.98
CA PHE A 91 4.12 -7.14 -15.67
C PHE A 91 4.12 -5.96 -14.68
N LEU A 92 3.33 -6.05 -13.62
CA LEU A 92 3.30 -5.08 -12.52
C LEU A 92 4.67 -4.95 -11.86
N LYS A 93 5.38 -6.06 -11.62
CA LYS A 93 6.76 -6.03 -11.07
C LYS A 93 7.70 -5.21 -11.94
N ARG A 94 7.57 -5.30 -13.26
CA ARG A 94 8.38 -4.53 -14.21
C ARG A 94 8.07 -3.03 -14.13
N ILE A 95 6.79 -2.67 -14.05
CA ILE A 95 6.34 -1.28 -13.87
C ILE A 95 6.82 -0.74 -12.52
N LEU A 96 6.60 -1.47 -11.43
CA LEU A 96 7.00 -1.05 -10.09
C LEU A 96 8.53 -0.88 -10.01
N ASN A 97 9.31 -1.78 -10.59
CA ASN A 97 10.77 -1.63 -10.65
C ASN A 97 11.19 -0.38 -11.44
N PHE A 98 10.48 -0.03 -12.52
CA PHE A 98 10.75 1.19 -13.26
C PHE A 98 10.45 2.44 -12.41
N ILE A 99 9.31 2.45 -11.71
CA ILE A 99 8.94 3.53 -10.78
C ILE A 99 9.95 3.62 -9.63
N TYR A 100 10.35 2.49 -9.05
CA TYR A 100 11.33 2.42 -7.98
C TYR A 100 12.67 3.04 -8.38
N LYS A 101 13.17 2.71 -9.58
CA LYS A 101 14.38 3.34 -10.13
C LYS A 101 14.22 4.86 -10.25
N LYS A 102 13.06 5.33 -10.71
CA LYS A 102 12.77 6.78 -10.76
C LYS A 102 12.71 7.44 -9.39
N ILE A 103 12.16 6.76 -8.38
CA ILE A 103 12.09 7.25 -6.99
C ILE A 103 13.49 7.29 -6.36
N LEU A 104 14.38 6.34 -6.68
CA LEU A 104 15.75 6.28 -6.16
C LEU A 104 16.67 7.37 -6.72
N VAL A 105 16.43 7.78 -7.97
CA VAL A 105 17.27 8.74 -8.70
C VAL A 105 16.83 10.19 -8.42
N ASN A 106 15.71 10.40 -7.72
CA ASN A 106 15.14 11.70 -7.40
C ASN A 106 15.12 11.95 -5.89
#